data_AF-A0A0H5LXU9-F1
#
_entry.id   AF-A0A0H5LXU9-F1
#
_cell.length_a   1.000
_cell.length_b   1.000
_cell.length_c   1.000
_cell.angle_alpha   90.00
_cell.angle_beta   90.00
_cell.angle_gamma   90.00
#
_symmetry.space_group_name_H-M   'P 1'
#
loop_
_entity.id
_entity.type
_entity.pdbx_description
1 polymer ?
#
loop_
_entity_poly.entity_id
_entity_poly.type
_entity_poly.pdbx_seq_one_letter_code
_entity_poly.pdbx_strand_id
1 'polypeptide(L)'
;MSVMSLRLPDEIANQLSRLAEATGRTKSYLAGQAIQDFLDREAWQISEIKQAIIEADQQDFVPESEMNSLFKKMGVTVQEKDK
;
A
#
# COMPACT_ATOMS: atom_id res chain seq x y z
N MET A 1 10.12 -18.37 -17.02
CA MET A 1 10.65 -17.46 -15.97
C MET A 1 11.27 -16.27 -16.64
N SER A 2 10.91 -15.05 -16.21
CA SER A 2 11.57 -13.83 -16.69
C SER A 2 12.77 -13.53 -15.79
N VAL A 3 13.85 -13.00 -16.37
CA VAL A 3 15.06 -12.61 -15.63
C VAL A 3 15.20 -11.10 -15.73
N MET A 4 15.36 -10.43 -14.59
CA MET A 4 15.67 -9.00 -14.53
C MET A 4 17.07 -8.79 -13.96
N SER A 5 17.81 -7.84 -14.51
CA SER A 5 19.06 -7.37 -13.94
C SER A 5 18.81 -6.13 -13.10
N LEU A 6 19.31 -6.11 -11.87
CA LEU A 6 19.12 -5.02 -10.91
C LEU A 6 20.48 -4.41 -10.59
N ARG A 7 20.60 -3.10 -10.70
CA ARG A 7 21.75 -2.37 -10.18
C ARG A 7 21.46 -1.95 -8.74
N LEU A 8 22.28 -2.42 -7.82
CA LEU A 8 22.19 -2.09 -6.40
C LEU A 8 23.42 -1.27 -6.00
N PRO A 9 23.27 -0.26 -5.12
CA PRO A 9 24.42 0.35 -4.44
C PRO A 9 25.22 -0.70 -3.67
N ASP A 10 26.54 -0.54 -3.58
CA ASP A 10 27.44 -1.52 -2.96
C ASP A 10 27.05 -1.84 -1.51
N GLU A 11 26.61 -0.82 -0.76
CA GLU A 11 26.13 -1.00 0.61
C GLU A 11 24.96 -1.98 0.70
N ILE A 12 23.94 -1.80 -0.14
CA ILE A 12 22.76 -2.65 -0.19
C ILE A 12 23.12 -4.06 -0.65
N ALA A 13 23.98 -4.18 -1.66
CA ALA A 13 24.46 -5.47 -2.15
C ALA A 13 25.21 -6.25 -1.04
N ASN A 14 26.00 -5.56 -0.23
CA ASN A 14 26.71 -6.15 0.91
C ASN A 14 25.77 -6.58 2.04
N GLN A 15 24.74 -5.78 2.36
CA GLN A 15 23.72 -6.14 3.35
C GLN A 15 22.94 -7.38 2.89
N LEU A 16 22.50 -7.42 1.63
CA LEU A 16 21.82 -8.57 1.05
C LEU A 16 22.70 -9.83 1.06
N SER A 17 24.00 -9.68 0.83
CA SER A 17 24.96 -10.79 0.88
C SER A 17 25.07 -11.40 2.28
N ARG A 18 25.19 -10.56 3.31
CA ARG A 18 25.23 -11.03 4.71
C ARG A 18 23.93 -11.69 5.13
N LEU A 19 22.78 -11.14 4.71
CA LEU A 19 21.49 -11.73 4.99
C LEU A 19 21.31 -13.10 4.32
N ALA A 20 21.76 -13.22 3.07
CA ALA A 20 21.78 -14.49 2.34
C ALA A 20 22.59 -15.56 3.10
N GLU A 21 23.80 -15.22 3.54
CA GLU A 21 24.66 -16.10 4.34
C GLU A 21 24.00 -16.51 5.65
N ALA A 22 23.48 -15.55 6.42
CA ALA A 22 22.87 -15.81 7.73
C ALA A 22 21.58 -16.65 7.64
N THR A 23 20.84 -16.56 6.53
CA THR A 23 19.58 -17.29 6.32
C THR A 23 19.74 -18.58 5.53
N GLY A 24 20.92 -18.85 4.98
CA GLY A 24 21.16 -19.98 4.08
C GLY A 24 20.37 -19.89 2.76
N ARG A 25 19.99 -18.68 2.34
CA ARG A 25 19.22 -18.41 1.11
C ARG A 25 20.09 -17.77 0.05
N THR A 26 19.69 -17.87 -1.22
CA THR A 26 20.38 -17.16 -2.31
C THR A 26 19.93 -15.69 -2.33
N LYS A 27 20.80 -14.80 -2.82
CA LYS A 27 20.47 -13.37 -3.01
C LYS A 27 19.23 -13.20 -3.90
N SER A 28 19.13 -13.99 -4.96
CA SER A 28 17.99 -13.96 -5.89
C SER A 28 16.67 -14.40 -5.22
N TYR A 29 16.71 -15.39 -4.32
CA TYR A 29 15.54 -15.79 -3.55
C TYR A 29 15.04 -14.64 -2.66
N LEU A 30 15.95 -14.03 -1.89
CA LEU A 30 15.61 -12.92 -1.00
C LEU A 30 15.13 -11.68 -1.77
N ALA A 31 15.74 -11.38 -2.92
CA ALA A 31 15.29 -10.29 -3.79
C ALA A 31 13.89 -10.56 -4.33
N GLY A 32 13.61 -11.79 -4.78
CA GLY A 32 12.28 -12.19 -5.23
C GLY A 32 11.23 -12.10 -4.14
N GLN A 33 11.57 -12.57 -2.93
CA GLN A 33 10.70 -12.46 -1.76
C GLN A 33 10.39 -11.00 -1.42
N ALA A 34 11.41 -10.14 -1.38
CA ALA A 34 11.22 -8.72 -1.07
C ALA A 34 10.33 -8.00 -2.12
N ILE A 35 10.45 -8.37 -3.40
CA ILE A 35 9.59 -7.84 -4.47
C ILE A 35 8.15 -8.33 -4.28
N GLN A 36 7.94 -9.61 -3.97
CA GLN A 36 6.61 -10.16 -3.71
C GLN A 36 5.95 -9.44 -2.52
N ASP A 37 6.67 -9.33 -1.40
CA ASP A 37 6.17 -8.64 -0.20
C ASP A 37 5.84 -7.16 -0.49
N PHE A 38 6.61 -6.50 -1.35
CA PHE A 38 6.32 -5.13 -1.77
C PHE A 38 5.06 -5.07 -2.64
N LEU A 39 4.93 -5.95 -3.64
CA LEU A 39 3.76 -5.98 -4.51
C LEU A 39 2.48 -6.27 -3.72
N ASP A 40 2.51 -7.22 -2.78
CA ASP A 40 1.34 -7.57 -1.98
C ASP A 40 0.90 -6.40 -1.09
N ARG A 41 1.85 -5.63 -0.53
CA ARG A 41 1.57 -4.43 0.27
C ARG A 41 1.01 -3.27 -0.52
N GLU A 42 1.41 -3.09 -1.78
CA GLU A 42 0.98 -1.95 -2.61
C GLU A 42 -0.25 -2.27 -3.46
N ALA A 43 -0.43 -3.54 -3.86
CA ALA A 43 -1.49 -3.96 -4.77
C ALA A 43 -2.88 -3.71 -4.19
N TRP A 44 -3.08 -3.99 -2.88
CA TRP A 44 -4.38 -3.75 -2.24
C TRP A 44 -4.72 -2.26 -2.23
N GLN A 45 -3.76 -1.38 -1.93
CA GLN A 45 -4.00 0.08 -1.89
C GLN A 45 -4.40 0.60 -3.27
N ILE A 46 -3.69 0.17 -4.31
CA ILE A 46 -4.00 0.58 -5.69
C ILE A 46 -5.39 0.10 -6.09
N SER A 47 -5.76 -1.12 -5.69
CA SER A 47 -7.10 -1.67 -5.96
C SER A 47 -8.19 -0.85 -5.26
N GLU A 48 -8.04 -0.60 -3.97
CA GLU A 48 -9.00 0.17 -3.17
C GLU A 48 -9.16 1.60 -3.68
N ILE A 49 -8.06 2.28 -4.00
CA ILE A 49 -8.11 3.65 -4.56
C ILE A 49 -8.87 3.66 -5.88
N LYS A 50 -8.59 2.70 -6.77
CA LYS A 50 -9.30 2.61 -8.06
C LYS A 50 -10.79 2.36 -7.87
N GLN A 51 -11.15 1.48 -6.92
CA GLN A 51 -12.53 1.18 -6.62
C GLN A 51 -13.26 2.39 -6.03
N ALA A 52 -12.65 3.09 -5.06
CA ALA A 52 -13.20 4.30 -4.47
C ALA A 52 -13.40 5.43 -5.49
N ILE A 53 -12.52 5.54 -6.50
CA ILE A 53 -12.71 6.49 -7.61
C ILE A 53 -13.96 6.13 -8.42
N ILE A 54 -14.18 4.85 -8.72
CA ILE A 54 -15.37 4.39 -9.46
C ILE A 54 -16.65 4.68 -8.68
N GLU A 55 -16.67 4.41 -7.37
CA GLU A 55 -17.80 4.71 -6.48
C GLU A 55 -18.08 6.21 -6.42
N ALA A 56 -17.03 7.03 -6.32
CA ALA A 56 -17.14 8.48 -6.33
C ALA A 56 -17.70 9.03 -7.66
N ASP A 57 -17.23 8.50 -8.80
CA ASP A 57 -17.74 8.86 -10.12
C ASP A 57 -19.21 8.45 -10.29
N GLN A 58 -19.65 7.40 -9.59
CA GLN A 58 -21.06 6.96 -9.54
C GLN A 58 -21.91 7.71 -8.51
N GLN A 59 -21.31 8.65 -7.78
CA GLN A 59 -21.93 9.36 -6.65
C GLN A 59 -22.46 8.41 -5.56
N ASP A 60 -21.83 7.24 -5.41
CA ASP A 60 -22.16 6.23 -4.40
C ASP A 60 -21.60 6.63 -3.03
N PHE A 61 -22.17 7.70 -2.48
CA PHE A 61 -21.84 8.22 -1.17
C PHE A 61 -23.01 8.01 -0.22
N VAL A 62 -22.70 7.78 1.05
CA VAL A 62 -23.71 7.81 2.10
C VAL A 62 -24.33 9.22 2.19
N PRO A 63 -25.62 9.33 2.55
CA PRO A 63 -26.26 10.63 2.77
C PRO A 63 -25.53 11.45 3.84
N GLU A 64 -25.60 12.77 3.72
CA GLU A 64 -24.96 13.71 4.66
C GLU A 64 -25.39 13.48 6.11
N SER A 65 -26.65 13.11 6.35
CA SER A 65 -27.17 12.78 7.68
C SER A 65 -26.51 11.55 8.33
N GLU A 66 -26.17 10.55 7.52
CA GLU A 66 -25.45 9.35 7.95
C GLU A 66 -23.98 9.69 8.23
N MET A 67 -23.36 10.49 7.35
CA MET A 67 -22.00 10.98 7.53
C MET A 67 -21.86 11.83 8.81
N ASN A 68 -22.81 12.73 9.08
CA ASN A 68 -22.83 13.54 10.31
C ASN A 68 -22.99 12.70 11.58
N SER A 69 -23.76 11.61 11.50
CA SER A 69 -23.92 10.66 12.61
C SER A 69 -22.60 9.92 12.89
N LEU A 70 -21.85 9.53 11.85
CA LEU A 70 -20.52 8.93 11.97
C LEU A 70 -19.51 9.91 12.60
N PHE A 71 -19.45 11.15 12.13
CA PHE A 71 -18.54 12.16 12.69
C PHE A 71 -18.81 12.43 14.16
N LYS A 72 -20.09 12.55 14.55
CA LYS A 72 -20.50 12.71 15.96
C LYS A 72 -20.06 11.53 16.82
N LYS A 73 -20.17 10.30 16.31
CA LYS A 73 -19.69 9.08 17.01
C LYS A 73 -18.18 9.09 17.18
N MET A 74 -17.43 9.66 16.24
CA MET A 74 -15.97 9.81 16.29
C MET A 74 -15.51 11.02 17.12
N GLY A 75 -16.43 11.78 17.73
CA GLY A 75 -16.09 12.97 18.53
C GLY A 75 -15.67 14.18 17.69
N VAL A 76 -15.93 14.17 16.39
CA VAL A 76 -15.65 15.27 15.47
C VAL A 76 -16.91 16.15 15.36
N THR A 77 -16.78 17.43 15.69
CA THR A 77 -17.86 18.41 15.49
C THR A 77 -17.78 18.94 14.07
N VAL A 78 -18.68 18.49 13.20
CA VAL A 78 -18.83 19.07 11.86
C VAL A 78 -19.47 20.44 12.02
N GLN A 79 -18.72 21.51 11.73
CA GLN A 79 -19.30 22.85 11.61
C GLN A 79 -19.89 22.94 10.21
N GLU A 80 -21.22 23.04 10.10
CA GLU A 80 -21.85 23.45 8.85
C GLU A 80 -21.32 24.84 8.52
N LYS A 81 -20.55 24.95 7.43
CA LYS A 81 -20.13 26.23 6.90
C LYS A 81 -21.34 26.81 6.17
N ASP A 82 -22.13 27.60 6.89
CA ASP A 82 -23.27 28.35 6.37
C ASP A 82 -22.89 29.09 5.07
N LYS A 83 -23.63 28.76 4.00
CA LYS A 83 -23.91 29.51 2.76
C LYS A 83 -22.76 30.13 1.95
#